data_AF-A0A645HQT9-F1
#
_entry.id   AF-A0A645HQT9-F1
#
_cell.length_a   1.000
_cell.length_b   1.000
_cell.length_c   1.000
_cell.angle_alpha   90.00
_cell.angle_beta   90.00
_cell.angle_gamma   90.00
#
_symmetry.space_group_name_H-M   'P 1'
#
loop_
_entity.id
_entity.type
_entity.pdbx_description
1 polymer ?
#
loop_
_entity_poly.entity_id
_entity_poly.type
_entity_poly.pdbx_seq_one_letter_code
_entity_poly.pdbx_strand_id
1 'polypeptide(L)'
;MAVNASEILFGRSTSQTLRAIDEETFLQVFEGVPQFTVSRKKLEQGVKAVDLLTEEATVFPSKGEMRKTVQAGGVMVNKEKLESFDETIGLSHLIGEKYILAQRGKKNYFLLIAE
;
A
#
# COMPACT_ATOMS: atom_id res chain seq x y z
N MET A 1 13.25 -21.43 -0.37
CA MET A 1 13.19 -21.07 -1.81
C MET A 1 13.24 -19.56 -1.87
N ALA A 2 14.18 -18.95 -2.60
CA ALA A 2 14.22 -17.50 -2.70
C ALA A 2 13.02 -17.05 -3.54
N VAL A 3 12.00 -16.47 -2.90
CA VAL A 3 10.97 -15.77 -3.65
C VAL A 3 11.63 -14.57 -4.33
N ASN A 4 11.38 -14.43 -5.63
CA ASN A 4 11.93 -13.31 -6.37
C ASN A 4 11.10 -12.07 -6.00
N ALA A 5 11.64 -11.21 -5.14
CA ALA A 5 11.00 -9.96 -4.71
C ALA A 5 10.48 -9.13 -5.90
N SER A 6 11.23 -9.19 -7.01
CA SER A 6 10.86 -8.53 -8.26
C SER A 6 9.60 -9.14 -8.90
N GLU A 7 9.36 -10.45 -8.83
CA GLU A 7 8.11 -11.05 -9.31
C GLU A 7 6.91 -10.73 -8.42
N ILE A 8 7.13 -10.58 -7.12
CA ILE A 8 6.04 -10.21 -6.20
C ILE A 8 5.67 -8.74 -6.40
N LEU A 9 6.64 -7.85 -6.58
CA LEU A 9 6.40 -6.43 -6.81
C LEU A 9 5.96 -6.14 -8.26
N PHE A 10 6.70 -6.62 -9.26
CA PHE A 10 6.52 -6.26 -10.67
C PHE A 10 5.92 -7.38 -11.54
N GLY A 11 5.86 -8.62 -11.03
CA GLY A 11 5.25 -9.75 -11.73
C GLY A 11 3.73 -9.82 -11.54
N ARG A 12 3.11 -10.84 -12.14
CA ARG A 12 1.65 -11.09 -12.13
C ARG A 12 1.09 -11.57 -10.78
N SER A 13 1.85 -11.46 -9.70
CA SER A 13 1.44 -11.89 -8.35
C SER A 13 0.17 -11.16 -7.93
N THR A 14 -0.84 -11.89 -7.48
CA THR A 14 -2.16 -11.35 -7.12
C THR A 14 -2.19 -10.86 -5.67
N SER A 15 -3.23 -10.11 -5.30
CA SER A 15 -3.46 -9.69 -3.91
C SER A 15 -3.53 -10.89 -2.95
N GLN A 16 -3.99 -12.04 -3.42
CA GLN A 16 -3.96 -13.31 -2.67
C GLN A 16 -2.55 -13.82 -2.39
N THR A 17 -1.64 -13.80 -3.37
CA THR A 17 -0.25 -14.22 -3.16
C THR A 17 0.43 -13.35 -2.10
N LEU A 18 0.19 -12.05 -2.12
CA LEU A 18 0.71 -11.11 -1.11
C LEU A 18 0.26 -11.46 0.31
N ARG A 19 -0.98 -11.94 0.49
CA ARG A 19 -1.54 -12.31 1.79
C ARG A 19 -1.09 -13.69 2.29
N ALA A 20 -0.53 -14.53 1.42
CA ALA A 20 -0.13 -15.90 1.74
C ALA A 20 1.37 -16.06 2.09
N ILE A 21 2.16 -14.99 1.96
CA ILE A 21 3.59 -14.98 2.27
C ILE A 21 3.78 -14.74 3.78
N ASP A 22 4.75 -15.41 4.39
CA ASP A 22 5.16 -15.19 5.79
C ASP A 22 5.83 -13.81 5.99
N GLU A 23 5.80 -13.29 7.21
CA GLU A 23 6.29 -11.92 7.53
C GLU A 23 7.78 -11.72 7.21
N GLU A 24 8.62 -12.72 7.46
CA GLU A 24 10.07 -12.64 7.19
C GLU A 24 10.33 -12.47 5.69
N THR A 25 9.71 -13.33 4.89
CA THR A 25 9.81 -13.28 3.44
C THR A 25 9.19 -11.99 2.88
N PHE A 26 8.08 -11.55 3.44
CA PHE A 26 7.45 -10.28 3.07
C PHE A 26 8.42 -9.11 3.29
N LEU A 27 9.02 -9.00 4.47
CA LEU A 27 9.96 -7.91 4.78
C LEU A 27 11.19 -7.92 3.87
N GLN A 28 11.72 -9.10 3.53
CA GLN A 28 12.81 -9.23 2.55
C GLN A 28 12.41 -8.75 1.15
N VAL A 29 11.16 -9.01 0.73
CA VAL A 29 10.65 -8.57 -0.58
C VAL A 29 10.52 -7.04 -0.65
N PHE A 30 10.16 -6.40 0.47
CA PHE A 30 10.02 -4.95 0.57
C PHE A 30 11.28 -4.26 1.08
N GLU A 31 12.40 -4.98 1.19
CA GLU A 31 13.70 -4.41 1.53
C GLU A 31 14.14 -3.43 0.41
N GLY A 32 14.34 -2.16 0.76
CA GLY A 32 14.64 -1.09 -0.19
C GLY A 32 13.42 -0.39 -0.81
N VAL A 33 12.19 -0.81 -0.48
CA VAL A 33 10.98 -0.04 -0.76
C VAL A 33 10.78 1.01 0.34
N PRO A 34 10.44 2.28 0.02
CA PRO A 34 10.16 3.28 1.04
C PRO A 34 9.03 2.85 1.98
N GLN A 35 9.27 3.00 3.29
CA GLN A 35 8.35 2.57 4.34
C GLN A 35 7.82 3.76 5.13
N PHE A 36 6.56 3.71 5.54
CA PHE A 36 5.91 4.72 6.36
C PHE A 36 5.19 4.07 7.53
N THR A 37 5.34 4.62 8.72
CA THR A 37 4.61 4.18 9.90
C THR A 37 3.30 4.95 10.01
N VAL A 38 2.19 4.25 10.17
CA VAL A 38 0.85 4.83 10.32
C VAL A 38 0.17 4.25 11.56
N SER A 39 -0.68 5.05 12.21
CA SER A 39 -1.35 4.57 13.42
C SER A 39 -2.43 3.54 13.13
N ARG A 40 -2.32 2.36 13.73
CA ARG A 40 -3.35 1.31 13.69
C ARG A 40 -4.69 1.80 14.23
N LYS A 41 -4.68 2.65 15.26
CA LYS A 41 -5.92 3.25 15.81
C LYS A 41 -6.64 4.14 14.79
N LYS A 42 -5.91 4.88 13.95
CA LYS A 42 -6.52 5.67 12.87
C LYS A 42 -7.12 4.79 11.79
N LEU A 43 -6.44 3.69 11.44
CA LEU A 43 -6.99 2.68 10.51
C LEU A 43 -8.24 2.00 11.08
N GLU A 44 -8.30 1.76 12.39
CA GLU A 44 -9.47 1.22 13.07
C GLU A 44 -10.68 2.16 13.01
N GLN A 45 -10.45 3.46 13.11
CA GLN A 45 -11.50 4.48 12.92
C GLN A 45 -11.92 4.66 11.46
N GLY A 46 -11.12 4.14 10.52
CA GLY A 46 -11.26 4.38 9.09
C GLY A 46 -10.64 5.73 8.69
N VAL A 47 -9.68 5.68 7.78
CA VAL A 47 -9.00 6.87 7.26
C VAL A 47 -9.23 6.96 5.75
N LYS A 48 -9.44 8.16 5.24
CA LYS A 48 -9.56 8.36 3.79
C LYS A 48 -8.22 8.07 3.11
N ALA A 49 -8.25 7.38 1.99
CA ALA A 49 -7.05 7.04 1.22
C ALA A 49 -6.22 8.29 0.88
N VAL A 50 -6.86 9.41 0.55
CA VAL A 50 -6.16 10.69 0.30
C VAL A 50 -5.40 11.19 1.52
N ASP A 51 -5.96 11.09 2.72
CA ASP A 51 -5.30 11.55 3.94
C ASP A 51 -4.19 10.56 4.34
N LEU A 52 -4.45 9.26 4.22
CA LEU A 52 -3.47 8.20 4.47
C LEU A 52 -2.23 8.32 3.56
N LEU A 53 -2.43 8.56 2.26
CA LEU A 53 -1.34 8.57 1.26
C LEU A 53 -0.71 9.95 1.04
N THR A 54 -1.09 10.97 1.82
CA THR A 54 -0.42 12.29 1.79
C THR A 54 0.04 12.75 3.18
N GLU A 55 -0.82 12.63 4.20
CA GLU A 55 -0.56 13.16 5.54
C GLU A 55 0.17 12.13 6.42
N GLU A 56 -0.37 10.90 6.47
CA GLU A 56 0.21 9.83 7.30
C GLU A 56 1.42 9.18 6.63
N ALA A 57 1.31 8.94 5.32
CA ALA A 57 2.37 8.42 4.48
C ALA A 57 2.64 9.40 3.35
N THR A 58 3.88 9.86 3.19
CA THR A 58 4.25 10.87 2.20
C THR A 58 4.42 10.25 0.79
N VAL A 59 3.48 9.40 0.37
CA VAL A 59 3.46 8.72 -0.94
C VAL A 59 3.20 9.73 -2.06
N PHE A 60 2.36 10.72 -1.77
CA PHE A 60 2.10 11.85 -2.65
C PHE A 60 2.53 13.16 -1.97
N PRO A 61 3.10 14.11 -2.74
CA PRO A 61 3.51 15.40 -2.20
C PRO A 61 2.32 16.32 -1.90
N SER A 62 1.11 16.02 -2.43
CA SER A 62 -0.10 16.78 -2.13
C SER A 62 -1.38 15.97 -2.41
N LYS A 63 -2.48 16.36 -1.75
CA LYS A 63 -3.83 15.82 -2.00
C LYS A 63 -4.30 16.03 -3.43
N GLY A 64 -3.92 17.15 -4.05
CA GLY A 64 -4.27 17.45 -5.44
C GLY A 64 -3.63 16.48 -6.44
N GLU A 65 -2.36 16.14 -6.22
CA GLU A 65 -1.65 15.17 -7.06
C GLU A 65 -2.18 13.75 -6.88
N MET A 66 -2.45 13.35 -5.63
CA MET A 66 -3.06 12.06 -5.33
C MET A 66 -4.39 11.90 -6.07
N ARG A 67 -5.30 12.88 -5.95
CA ARG A 67 -6.62 12.85 -6.62
C ARG A 67 -6.51 12.71 -8.14
N LYS A 68 -5.63 13.50 -8.78
CA LYS A 68 -5.39 13.40 -10.23
C LYS A 68 -4.90 12.01 -10.62
N THR A 69 -4.03 11.42 -9.82
CA THR A 69 -3.47 10.09 -10.06
C THR A 69 -4.53 9.00 -9.90
N VAL A 70 -5.42 9.12 -8.92
CA VAL A 70 -6.56 8.20 -8.73
C VAL A 70 -7.51 8.26 -9.93
N GLN A 71 -7.86 9.47 -10.39
CA GLN A 71 -8.70 9.66 -11.57
C GLN A 71 -8.07 9.08 -12.85
N ALA A 72 -6.74 9.15 -12.97
CA ALA A 72 -5.99 8.51 -14.04
C ALA A 72 -5.85 6.98 -13.87
N GLY A 73 -6.37 6.41 -12.78
CA GLY A 73 -6.27 4.99 -12.46
C GLY A 73 -4.87 4.54 -12.06
N GLY A 74 -4.01 5.47 -11.64
CA GLY A 74 -2.60 5.23 -11.32
C GLY A 74 -2.32 4.99 -9.85
N VAL A 75 -3.33 4.74 -9.01
CA VAL A 75 -3.15 4.41 -7.58
C VAL A 75 -3.70 3.03 -7.31
N MET A 76 -2.89 2.21 -6.64
CA MET A 76 -3.33 0.89 -6.19
C MET A 76 -3.00 0.72 -4.71
N VAL A 77 -3.89 0.06 -3.98
CA VAL A 77 -3.71 -0.33 -2.58
C VAL A 77 -3.82 -1.86 -2.54
N ASN A 78 -2.83 -2.55 -1.99
CA ASN A 78 -2.73 -4.01 -1.97
C ASN A 78 -2.91 -4.67 -3.34
N LYS A 79 -2.38 -4.03 -4.39
CA LYS A 79 -2.56 -4.39 -5.82
C LYS A 79 -3.99 -4.32 -6.34
N GLU A 80 -4.90 -3.71 -5.59
CA GLU A 80 -6.25 -3.41 -6.03
C GLU A 80 -6.32 -1.94 -6.42
N LYS A 81 -6.97 -1.64 -7.54
CA LYS A 81 -7.07 -0.26 -8.02
C LYS A 81 -7.95 0.53 -7.07
N LEU A 82 -7.48 1.71 -6.67
CA LEU A 82 -8.27 2.62 -5.86
C LEU A 82 -9.31 3.29 -6.74
N GLU A 83 -10.60 3.08 -6.47
CA GLU A 83 -11.70 3.61 -7.28
C GLU A 83 -12.03 5.06 -6.89
N SER A 84 -11.94 5.39 -5.60
CA SER A 84 -12.15 6.77 -5.13
C SER A 84 -11.00 7.26 -4.25
N PHE A 85 -10.65 8.53 -4.38
CA PHE A 85 -9.58 9.13 -3.59
C PHE A 85 -9.94 9.25 -2.10
N ASP A 86 -11.23 9.27 -1.77
CA ASP A 86 -11.75 9.36 -0.41
C ASP A 86 -12.25 8.02 0.14
N GLU A 87 -11.93 6.92 -0.54
CA GLU A 87 -12.21 5.57 -0.08
C GLU A 87 -11.63 5.34 1.32
N THR A 88 -12.41 4.68 2.17
CA THR A 88 -12.02 4.48 3.57
C THR A 88 -11.16 3.23 3.68
N ILE A 89 -9.89 3.44 4.04
CA ILE A 89 -8.93 2.40 4.35
C ILE A 89 -8.99 2.12 5.85
N GLY A 90 -9.05 0.84 6.20
CA GLY A 90 -9.08 0.42 7.60
C GLY A 90 -8.48 -0.96 7.80
N LEU A 91 -8.76 -1.58 8.96
CA LEU A 91 -8.11 -2.84 9.35
C LEU A 91 -8.29 -4.00 8.35
N SER A 92 -9.41 -4.03 7.61
CA SER A 92 -9.68 -5.02 6.56
C SER A 92 -8.67 -5.00 5.39
N HIS A 93 -7.93 -3.90 5.26
CA HIS A 93 -6.90 -3.71 4.24
C HIS A 93 -5.51 -4.14 4.74
N LEU A 94 -5.36 -4.51 6.00
CA LEU A 94 -4.07 -4.96 6.52
C LEU A 94 -3.72 -6.35 5.99
N ILE A 95 -2.56 -6.45 5.36
CA ILE A 95 -1.87 -7.70 5.03
C ILE A 95 -1.14 -8.14 6.30
N GLY A 96 -1.38 -9.38 6.73
CA GLY A 96 -0.80 -9.91 7.97
C GLY A 96 -1.11 -9.06 9.21
N GLU A 97 -2.27 -8.39 9.23
CA GLU A 97 -2.71 -7.49 10.31
C GLU A 97 -1.78 -6.29 10.61
N LYS A 98 -0.83 -5.98 9.72
CA LYS A 98 0.21 -4.98 9.99
C LYS A 98 0.62 -4.15 8.79
N TYR A 99 0.43 -4.62 7.56
CA TYR A 99 1.02 -3.97 6.38
C TYR A 99 -0.04 -3.52 5.38
N ILE A 100 0.19 -2.39 4.72
CA ILE A 100 -0.58 -1.95 3.55
C ILE A 100 0.41 -1.61 2.44
N LEU A 101 0.20 -2.16 1.25
CA LEU A 101 1.02 -1.84 0.09
C LEU A 101 0.35 -0.74 -0.72
N ALA A 102 0.97 0.44 -0.80
CA ALA A 102 0.55 1.50 -1.69
C ALA A 102 1.40 1.51 -2.97
N GLN A 103 0.78 1.79 -4.09
CA GLN A 103 1.43 1.88 -5.39
C GLN A 103 1.02 3.16 -6.10
N ARG A 104 2.04 3.89 -6.57
CA ARG A 104 1.89 5.10 -7.40
C ARG A 104 2.43 4.85 -8.80
N GLY A 105 1.55 4.78 -9.78
CA GLY A 105 1.85 4.44 -11.16
C GLY A 105 2.26 2.97 -11.30
N LYS A 106 3.21 2.67 -12.18
CA LYS A 106 3.59 1.27 -12.49
C LYS A 106 4.74 0.71 -11.67
N LYS A 107 5.59 1.56 -11.08
CA LYS A 107 6.87 1.12 -10.48
C LYS A 107 7.14 1.64 -9.08
N ASN A 108 6.39 2.64 -8.60
CA ASN A 108 6.64 3.20 -7.28
C ASN A 108 5.76 2.46 -6.28
N TYR A 109 6.40 1.63 -5.46
CA TYR A 109 5.78 0.94 -4.35
C TYR A 109 6.17 1.62 -3.05
N PHE A 110 5.28 1.56 -2.08
CA PHE A 110 5.45 2.13 -0.75
C PHE A 110 4.79 1.20 0.25
N LEU A 111 5.50 0.89 1.33
CA LEU A 111 4.98 0.03 2.38
C LEU A 111 4.50 0.90 3.55
N LEU A 112 3.25 0.75 3.94
CA LEU A 112 2.71 1.37 5.15
C LEU A 112 2.66 0.30 6.24
N ILE A 113 3.21 0.61 7.41
CA ILE A 113 3.30 -0.27 8.57
C ILE A 113 2.37 0.30 9.64
N ALA A 114 1.36 -0.48 10.04
CA ALA A 114 0.41 -0.12 11.07
C ALA A 114 0.97 -0.44 12.46
N GLU A 115 1.12 0.60 13.28
CA GLU A 115 1.57 0.52 14.68
C GLU A 115 0.53 1.07 15.67
#